data_AF-A0A8H7M2L7-F1
#
_entry.id   AF-A0A8H7M2L7-F1
#
_cell.length_a   1.000
_cell.length_b   1.000
_cell.length_c   1.000
_cell.angle_alpha   90.00
_cell.angle_beta   90.00
_cell.angle_gamma   90.00
#
_symmetry.space_group_name_H-M   'P 1'
#
loop_
_entity.id
_entity.type
_entity.pdbx_description
1 polymer ?
#
loop_
_entity_poly.entity_id
_entity_poly.type
_entity_poly.pdbx_seq_one_letter_code
_entity_poly.pdbx_strand_id
1 'polypeptide(L)'
;MTAPGAFDQVFKDNAFDSVLHTSSPLVFGVEDPEKDILQPAIKGTTEILKSTKEHGSKVKRVIITSSFAALANSSVDSTKHVYSEKDWNPITYEYAVQNPEVAYFASKALAEKAAWDFVEKEKLQFDLVTICPTMVRIWSCSSRGDIAGDPQCHEPPIYQIFNGQNNDLKGNGVWLWVDVRDVAEAHVAALEKPEAGGKRFLLAEGNFNVGQVANYIWEHYPERAKAKGIPRSTQFSGYPPEGVYSADTSASRDILGIKYTKFEDSLKDKFAQFILLRRN
;
A
#
# COMPACT_ATOMS: atom_id res chain seq x y z
N MET A 1 13.00 15.20 3.34
CA MET A 1 12.19 15.15 2.10
C MET A 1 11.26 16.34 1.92
N THR A 2 10.77 16.98 2.99
CA THR A 2 9.77 18.07 2.91
C THR A 2 10.39 19.47 2.85
N ALA A 3 11.72 19.58 2.99
CA ALA A 3 12.44 20.85 2.90
C ALA A 3 12.51 21.31 1.43
N PRO A 4 12.42 22.63 1.15
CA PRO A 4 12.67 23.15 -0.19
C PRO A 4 14.03 22.70 -0.73
N GLY A 5 14.06 22.22 -1.96
CA GLY A 5 15.24 21.69 -2.63
C GLY A 5 15.78 20.37 -2.08
N ALA A 6 14.97 19.62 -1.31
CA ALA A 6 15.43 18.39 -0.65
C ALA A 6 16.01 17.33 -1.60
N PHE A 7 15.65 17.37 -2.87
CA PHE A 7 16.13 16.44 -3.89
C PHE A 7 17.02 17.11 -4.96
N ASP A 8 17.29 18.41 -4.86
CA ASP A 8 17.99 19.13 -5.92
C ASP A 8 19.42 18.64 -6.11
N GLN A 9 20.13 18.42 -5.01
CA GLN A 9 21.53 18.03 -5.05
C GLN A 9 21.71 16.69 -5.76
N VAL A 10 20.82 15.71 -5.51
CA VAL A 10 20.94 14.40 -6.15
C VAL A 10 20.72 14.47 -7.68
N PHE A 11 19.83 15.33 -8.16
CA PHE A 11 19.64 15.58 -9.59
C PHE A 11 20.74 16.44 -10.22
N LYS A 12 21.41 17.30 -9.45
CA LYS A 12 22.58 18.06 -9.92
C LYS A 12 23.80 17.18 -10.09
N ASP A 13 23.98 16.22 -9.18
CA ASP A 13 25.13 15.32 -9.17
C ASP A 13 24.98 14.12 -10.12
N ASN A 14 23.75 13.78 -10.52
CA ASN A 14 23.47 12.56 -11.26
C ASN A 14 22.43 12.78 -12.37
N ALA A 15 22.54 11.98 -13.42
CA ALA A 15 21.53 11.88 -14.47
C ALA A 15 20.64 10.66 -14.22
N PHE A 16 19.33 10.86 -14.22
CA PHE A 16 18.34 9.78 -14.11
C PHE A 16 17.43 9.77 -15.33
N ASP A 17 17.09 8.58 -15.84
CA ASP A 17 16.05 8.40 -16.86
C ASP A 17 14.64 8.39 -16.25
N SER A 18 14.50 8.02 -14.97
CA SER A 18 13.23 7.89 -14.28
C SER A 18 13.37 8.03 -12.77
N VAL A 19 12.27 8.34 -12.09
CA VAL A 19 12.20 8.50 -10.63
C VAL A 19 11.13 7.57 -10.05
N LEU A 20 11.51 6.76 -9.08
CA LEU A 20 10.60 5.97 -8.24
C LEU A 20 10.49 6.66 -6.86
N HIS A 21 9.40 7.37 -6.62
CA HIS A 21 9.14 8.03 -5.34
C HIS A 21 8.22 7.18 -4.47
N THR A 22 8.85 6.32 -3.64
CA THR A 22 8.14 5.39 -2.74
C THR A 22 7.99 5.90 -1.31
N SER A 23 8.71 6.97 -0.97
CA SER A 23 8.76 7.52 0.37
C SER A 23 7.52 8.35 0.68
N SER A 24 6.89 8.08 1.83
CA SER A 24 5.81 8.87 2.39
C SER A 24 5.91 8.79 3.90
N PRO A 25 5.58 9.87 4.64
CA PRO A 25 5.39 9.79 6.08
C PRO A 25 4.37 8.70 6.41
N LEU A 26 4.74 7.79 7.33
CA LEU A 26 3.85 6.85 7.97
C LEU A 26 3.95 7.12 9.47
N VAL A 27 2.99 7.87 10.00
CA VAL A 27 2.99 8.29 11.42
C VAL A 27 1.90 7.51 12.14
N PHE A 28 2.27 6.82 13.21
CA PHE A 28 1.34 6.17 14.14
C PHE A 28 1.08 7.12 15.31
N GLY A 29 -0.18 7.31 15.70
CA GLY A 29 -0.55 8.22 16.79
C GLY A 29 -0.44 9.69 16.40
N VAL A 30 -1.17 10.09 15.36
CA VAL A 30 -1.25 11.48 14.88
C VAL A 30 -1.95 12.35 15.92
N GLU A 31 -1.26 13.38 16.43
CA GLU A 31 -1.83 14.36 17.37
C GLU A 31 -2.29 15.62 16.62
N ASP A 32 -1.51 16.08 15.65
CA ASP A 32 -1.81 17.21 14.78
C ASP A 32 -1.84 16.72 13.31
N PRO A 33 -3.03 16.41 12.75
CA PRO A 33 -3.14 15.88 11.39
C PRO A 33 -2.47 16.76 10.34
N GLU A 34 -2.59 18.08 10.49
CA GLU A 34 -2.01 19.03 9.56
C GLU A 34 -0.48 18.94 9.54
N LYS A 35 0.15 19.06 10.72
CA LYS A 35 1.61 19.12 10.83
C LYS A 35 2.28 17.76 10.71
N ASP A 36 1.66 16.72 11.25
CA ASP A 36 2.29 15.41 11.40
C ASP A 36 2.22 14.59 10.11
N ILE A 37 1.15 14.75 9.31
CA ILE A 37 0.93 13.86 8.16
C ILE A 37 0.45 14.55 6.88
N LEU A 38 -0.53 15.46 6.94
CA LEU A 38 -1.12 16.05 5.73
C LEU A 38 -0.11 16.94 4.98
N GLN A 39 0.44 17.95 5.65
CA GLN A 39 1.43 18.86 5.05
C GLN A 39 2.70 18.11 4.63
N PRO A 40 3.28 17.22 5.46
CA PRO A 40 4.44 16.43 5.05
C PRO A 40 4.20 15.56 3.81
N ALA A 41 3.04 14.91 3.68
CA ALA A 41 2.74 14.06 2.52
C ALA A 41 2.62 14.89 1.23
N ILE A 42 1.85 15.99 1.27
CA ILE A 42 1.66 16.89 0.11
C ILE A 42 3.00 17.52 -0.29
N LYS A 43 3.76 18.05 0.67
CA LYS A 43 5.06 18.69 0.41
C LYS A 43 6.08 17.69 -0.10
N GLY A 44 6.24 16.54 0.53
CA GLY A 44 7.19 15.51 0.10
C GLY A 44 6.97 15.09 -1.35
N THR A 45 5.70 14.93 -1.74
CA THR A 45 5.30 14.52 -3.09
C THR A 45 5.51 15.64 -4.12
N THR A 46 5.14 16.87 -3.80
CA THR A 46 5.33 17.99 -4.74
C THR A 46 6.79 18.42 -4.85
N GLU A 47 7.59 18.24 -3.81
CA GLU A 47 9.00 18.64 -3.82
C GLU A 47 9.85 17.78 -4.76
N ILE A 48 9.64 16.45 -4.78
CA ILE A 48 10.35 15.60 -5.74
C ILE A 48 9.98 15.96 -7.19
N LEU A 49 8.72 16.33 -7.46
CA LEU A 49 8.27 16.75 -8.79
C LEU A 49 8.91 18.08 -9.21
N LYS A 50 9.01 19.05 -8.30
CA LYS A 50 9.71 20.33 -8.54
C LYS A 50 11.19 20.11 -8.83
N SER A 51 11.91 19.39 -7.97
CA SER A 51 13.33 19.09 -8.20
C SER A 51 13.55 18.32 -9.51
N THR A 52 12.65 17.39 -9.86
CA THR A 52 12.70 16.67 -11.13
C THR A 52 12.51 17.61 -12.32
N LYS A 53 11.55 18.54 -12.25
CA LYS A 53 11.32 19.54 -13.29
C LYS A 53 12.52 20.48 -13.47
N GLU A 54 13.09 20.96 -12.37
CA GLU A 54 14.15 21.97 -12.40
C GLU A 54 15.53 21.41 -12.73
N HIS A 55 15.83 20.18 -12.29
CA HIS A 55 17.18 19.61 -12.37
C HIS A 55 17.22 18.26 -13.10
N GLY A 56 16.12 17.52 -13.15
CA GLY A 56 16.02 16.20 -13.79
C GLY A 56 15.79 16.24 -15.30
N SER A 57 16.58 17.01 -16.06
CA SER A 57 16.41 17.23 -17.52
C SER A 57 16.29 15.96 -18.39
N LYS A 58 16.80 14.82 -17.91
CA LYS A 58 16.74 13.53 -18.62
C LYS A 58 15.62 12.59 -18.14
N VAL A 59 14.93 12.97 -17.07
CA VAL A 59 13.85 12.16 -16.50
C VAL A 59 12.68 12.17 -17.48
N LYS A 60 12.24 10.98 -17.87
CA LYS A 60 11.11 10.76 -18.78
C LYS A 60 9.84 10.36 -18.05
N ARG A 61 9.98 9.83 -16.83
CA ARG A 61 8.87 9.33 -16.02
C ARG A 61 9.14 9.48 -14.54
N VAL A 62 8.13 9.96 -13.82
CA VAL A 62 8.08 9.89 -12.36
C VAL A 62 6.97 8.92 -11.97
N ILE A 63 7.27 8.00 -11.06
CA ILE A 63 6.32 7.03 -10.53
C ILE A 63 6.21 7.28 -9.04
N ILE A 64 5.00 7.51 -8.55
CA ILE A 64 4.72 7.74 -7.13
C ILE A 64 3.99 6.52 -6.56
N THR A 65 4.48 6.00 -5.44
CA THR A 65 3.72 5.03 -4.64
C THR A 65 2.65 5.78 -3.86
N SER A 66 1.43 5.75 -4.37
CA SER A 66 0.23 6.19 -3.67
C SER A 66 -0.32 5.05 -2.81
N SER A 67 -1.64 4.91 -2.69
CA SER A 67 -2.31 3.88 -1.91
C SER A 67 -3.75 3.73 -2.37
N PHE A 68 -4.34 2.55 -2.15
CA PHE A 68 -5.79 2.39 -2.13
C PHE A 68 -6.50 3.41 -1.24
N ALA A 69 -5.85 3.95 -0.21
CA ALA A 69 -6.40 5.01 0.63
C ALA A 69 -6.72 6.32 -0.14
N ALA A 70 -6.06 6.56 -1.27
CA ALA A 70 -6.37 7.67 -2.18
C ALA A 70 -7.60 7.40 -3.08
N LEU A 71 -8.09 6.16 -3.13
CA LEU A 71 -9.25 5.72 -3.90
C LEU A 71 -10.45 5.42 -3.00
N ALA A 72 -10.18 4.93 -1.78
CA ALA A 72 -11.19 4.49 -0.84
C ALA A 72 -12.17 5.61 -0.52
N ASN A 73 -13.46 5.34 -0.72
CA ASN A 73 -14.54 6.29 -0.50
C ASN A 73 -15.51 5.70 0.51
N SER A 74 -15.68 6.34 1.67
CA SER A 74 -16.61 5.89 2.71
C SER A 74 -18.08 6.14 2.38
N SER A 75 -18.37 6.91 1.32
CA SER A 75 -19.73 7.25 0.89
C SER A 75 -20.33 6.26 -0.10
N VAL A 76 -19.54 5.31 -0.62
CA VAL A 76 -20.05 4.25 -1.51
C VAL A 76 -20.46 3.01 -0.73
N ASP A 77 -21.35 2.20 -1.30
CA ASP A 77 -21.78 0.94 -0.70
C ASP A 77 -20.59 -0.01 -0.59
N SER A 78 -20.07 -0.16 0.63
CA SER A 78 -18.90 -0.98 0.96
C SER A 78 -19.12 -2.48 0.75
N THR A 79 -20.34 -2.90 0.40
CA THR A 79 -20.69 -4.31 0.14
C THR A 79 -20.74 -4.65 -1.34
N LYS A 80 -20.86 -3.63 -2.23
CA LYS A 80 -21.11 -3.82 -3.66
C LYS A 80 -20.18 -3.04 -4.58
N HIS A 81 -19.45 -2.05 -4.05
CA HIS A 81 -18.59 -1.23 -4.89
C HIS A 81 -17.44 -2.04 -5.49
N VAL A 82 -17.15 -1.78 -6.76
CA VAL A 82 -15.98 -2.31 -7.46
C VAL A 82 -15.02 -1.14 -7.66
N TYR A 83 -13.98 -1.07 -6.83
CA TYR A 83 -12.98 -0.02 -6.94
C TYR A 83 -12.12 -0.21 -8.20
N SER A 84 -11.77 0.90 -8.84
CA SER A 84 -10.92 0.97 -10.03
C SER A 84 -10.01 2.18 -9.95
N GLU A 85 -9.09 2.32 -10.89
CA GLU A 85 -8.18 3.46 -11.01
C GLU A 85 -8.88 4.81 -11.24
N LYS A 86 -10.19 4.79 -11.53
CA LYS A 86 -11.02 5.98 -11.73
C LYS A 86 -11.55 6.56 -10.42
N ASP A 87 -11.56 5.76 -9.35
CA ASP A 87 -12.06 6.18 -8.06
C ASP A 87 -11.11 7.18 -7.38
N TRP A 88 -11.70 8.14 -6.69
CA TRP A 88 -10.99 9.11 -5.88
C TRP A 88 -11.65 9.19 -4.51
N ASN A 89 -10.82 9.23 -3.49
CA ASN A 89 -11.28 9.52 -2.14
C ASN A 89 -11.76 10.99 -2.10
N PRO A 90 -13.04 11.26 -1.77
CA PRO A 90 -13.61 12.61 -1.80
C PRO A 90 -13.21 13.48 -0.59
N ILE A 91 -12.36 12.96 0.30
CA ILE A 91 -11.95 13.64 1.52
C ILE A 91 -11.30 15.01 1.22
N THR A 92 -11.70 16.02 1.99
CA THR A 92 -11.16 17.37 1.87
C THR A 92 -10.08 17.62 2.91
N TYR A 93 -9.23 18.62 2.62
CA TYR A 93 -8.18 19.05 3.55
C TYR A 93 -8.80 19.53 4.88
N GLU A 94 -9.84 20.36 4.81
CA GLU A 94 -10.50 20.96 5.96
C GLU A 94 -11.11 19.91 6.88
N TYR A 95 -11.73 18.87 6.30
CA TYR A 95 -12.24 17.74 7.06
C TYR A 95 -11.11 16.95 7.71
N ALA A 96 -10.05 16.64 6.96
CA ALA A 96 -8.94 15.84 7.46
C ALA A 96 -8.18 16.48 8.63
N VAL A 97 -8.05 17.81 8.65
CA VAL A 97 -7.39 18.54 9.76
C VAL A 97 -8.13 18.34 11.09
N GLN A 98 -9.45 18.15 11.05
CA GLN A 98 -10.29 18.02 12.23
C GLN A 98 -10.51 16.57 12.67
N ASN A 99 -10.11 15.60 11.86
CA ASN A 99 -10.44 14.18 12.04
C ASN A 99 -9.15 13.32 11.93
N PRO A 100 -8.38 13.18 13.03
CA PRO A 100 -7.11 12.44 13.03
C PRO A 100 -7.22 10.99 12.54
N GLU A 101 -8.36 10.34 12.74
CA GLU A 101 -8.63 8.96 12.35
C GLU A 101 -8.65 8.73 10.83
N VAL A 102 -8.94 9.78 10.05
CA VAL A 102 -8.90 9.73 8.58
C VAL A 102 -7.64 10.38 7.99
N ALA A 103 -6.77 10.94 8.83
CA ALA A 103 -5.62 11.73 8.39
C ALA A 103 -4.68 10.97 7.46
N TYR A 104 -4.49 9.65 7.67
CA TYR A 104 -3.74 8.80 6.75
C TYR A 104 -4.39 8.73 5.36
N PHE A 105 -5.69 8.43 5.29
CA PHE A 105 -6.42 8.35 4.03
C PHE A 105 -6.39 9.69 3.27
N ALA A 106 -6.63 10.78 4.00
CA ALA A 106 -6.53 12.13 3.47
C ALA A 106 -5.12 12.45 2.95
N SER A 107 -4.07 12.12 3.71
CA SER A 107 -2.69 12.40 3.29
C SER A 107 -2.36 11.74 1.96
N LYS A 108 -2.79 10.49 1.75
CA LYS A 108 -2.59 9.75 0.50
C LYS A 108 -3.39 10.36 -0.65
N ALA A 109 -4.67 10.65 -0.41
CA ALA A 109 -5.55 11.25 -1.42
C ALA A 109 -5.06 12.63 -1.87
N LEU A 110 -4.73 13.51 -0.91
CA LEU A 110 -4.34 14.89 -1.16
C LEU A 110 -2.93 14.99 -1.76
N ALA A 111 -2.00 14.11 -1.33
CA ALA A 111 -0.67 14.05 -1.94
C ALA A 111 -0.72 13.57 -3.39
N GLU A 112 -1.49 12.52 -3.69
CA GLU A 112 -1.67 12.05 -5.06
C GLU A 112 -2.36 13.12 -5.91
N LYS A 113 -3.43 13.75 -5.40
CA LYS A 113 -4.10 14.84 -6.11
C LYS A 113 -3.15 16.00 -6.40
N ALA A 114 -2.34 16.41 -5.42
CA ALA A 114 -1.33 17.47 -5.61
C ALA A 114 -0.29 17.10 -6.69
N ALA A 115 0.07 15.82 -6.82
CA ALA A 115 0.96 15.35 -7.88
C ALA A 115 0.34 15.50 -9.27
N TRP A 116 -0.91 15.04 -9.45
CA TRP A 116 -1.62 15.17 -10.72
C TRP A 116 -1.91 16.64 -11.07
N ASP A 117 -2.34 17.43 -10.09
CA ASP A 117 -2.52 18.89 -10.23
C ASP A 117 -1.24 19.59 -10.71
N PHE A 118 -0.07 19.18 -10.19
CA PHE A 118 1.22 19.73 -10.61
C PHE A 118 1.52 19.40 -12.08
N VAL A 119 1.28 18.15 -12.49
CA VAL A 119 1.50 17.70 -13.88
C VAL A 119 0.55 18.37 -14.87
N GLU A 120 -0.69 18.63 -14.47
CA GLU A 120 -1.67 19.33 -15.31
C GLU A 120 -1.35 20.82 -15.49
N LYS A 121 -0.84 21.48 -14.45
CA LYS A 121 -0.56 22.93 -14.45
C LYS A 121 0.78 23.28 -15.09
N GLU A 122 1.73 22.37 -15.05
CA GLU A 122 3.11 22.62 -15.47
C GLU A 122 3.43 21.98 -16.82
N LYS A 123 4.27 22.64 -17.63
CA LYS A 123 4.81 22.01 -18.82
C LYS A 123 6.00 21.12 -18.43
N LEU A 124 5.78 19.81 -18.39
CA LEU A 124 6.78 18.83 -17.96
C LEU A 124 7.37 18.05 -19.14
N GLN A 125 8.60 17.59 -18.97
CA GLN A 125 9.30 16.70 -19.92
C GLN A 125 9.11 15.22 -19.59
N PHE A 126 8.51 14.93 -18.44
CA PHE A 126 8.21 13.59 -17.95
C PHE A 126 6.71 13.39 -17.82
N ASP A 127 6.26 12.15 -17.95
CA ASP A 127 4.92 11.75 -17.53
C ASP A 127 4.91 11.29 -16.06
N LEU A 128 3.70 11.21 -15.50
CA LEU A 128 3.46 10.73 -14.15
C LEU A 128 2.71 9.40 -14.20
N VAL A 129 3.11 8.49 -13.31
CA VAL A 129 2.37 7.26 -13.00
C VAL A 129 2.16 7.18 -11.49
N THR A 130 0.98 6.77 -11.06
CA THR A 130 0.74 6.45 -9.65
C THR A 130 0.41 4.98 -9.47
N ILE A 131 1.09 4.34 -8.53
CA ILE A 131 0.81 2.96 -8.14
C ILE A 131 0.04 3.01 -6.82
N CYS A 132 -1.17 2.48 -6.82
CA CYS A 132 -2.11 2.50 -5.71
C CYS A 132 -2.27 1.08 -5.14
N PRO A 133 -1.29 0.60 -4.36
CA PRO A 133 -1.41 -0.72 -3.75
C PRO A 133 -2.52 -0.74 -2.70
N THR A 134 -3.25 -1.86 -2.64
CA THR A 134 -4.14 -2.19 -1.52
C THR A 134 -3.32 -2.64 -0.31
N MET A 135 -3.90 -3.39 0.62
CA MET A 135 -3.14 -3.83 1.79
C MET A 135 -2.00 -4.74 1.35
N VAL A 136 -0.78 -4.20 1.33
CA VAL A 136 0.42 -4.93 0.94
C VAL A 136 0.68 -5.99 1.98
N ARG A 137 0.60 -7.25 1.57
CA ARG A 137 0.92 -8.41 2.38
C ARG A 137 2.28 -8.95 1.98
N ILE A 138 2.93 -9.55 2.96
CA ILE A 138 4.35 -9.91 2.98
C ILE A 138 5.24 -8.67 2.93
N TRP A 139 5.55 -8.11 4.09
CA TRP A 139 6.82 -7.43 4.26
C TRP A 139 7.83 -8.43 4.84
N SER A 140 9.01 -8.55 4.23
CA SER A 140 10.10 -9.31 4.83
C SER A 140 10.61 -8.56 6.04
N CYS A 141 10.57 -9.17 7.22
CA CYS A 141 11.39 -8.71 8.35
C CYS A 141 12.86 -8.84 7.88
N SER A 142 13.49 -7.72 7.51
CA SER A 142 14.88 -7.68 7.04
C SER A 142 15.88 -7.85 8.19
N SER A 143 15.41 -7.77 9.44
CA SER A 143 16.26 -7.98 10.61
C SER A 143 16.26 -9.46 11.03
N ARG A 144 17.46 -10.02 11.16
CA ARG A 144 17.74 -11.29 11.84
C ARG A 144 17.51 -11.18 13.37
N GLY A 145 16.55 -10.38 13.80
CA GLY A 145 16.30 -10.00 15.19
C GLY A 145 14.85 -10.24 15.62
N ASP A 146 14.58 -9.98 16.89
CA ASP A 146 13.32 -10.28 17.56
C ASP A 146 12.12 -9.62 16.84
N ILE A 147 11.35 -10.44 16.11
CA ILE A 147 10.17 -10.06 15.32
C ILE A 147 9.16 -9.26 16.15
N ALA A 148 9.12 -9.50 17.47
CA ALA A 148 8.19 -8.86 18.37
C ALA A 148 8.51 -7.38 18.63
N GLY A 149 9.73 -6.92 18.35
CA GLY A 149 10.20 -5.56 18.64
C GLY A 149 10.60 -4.72 17.42
N ASP A 150 10.57 -5.28 16.20
CA ASP A 150 10.92 -4.53 15.00
C ASP A 150 9.69 -3.77 14.46
N PRO A 151 9.64 -2.42 14.58
CA PRO A 151 8.57 -1.61 14.02
C PRO A 151 8.45 -1.71 12.49
N GLN A 152 9.45 -2.29 11.81
CA GLN A 152 9.42 -2.58 10.38
C GLN A 152 8.73 -3.92 10.05
N CYS A 153 8.44 -4.77 11.04
CA CYS A 153 7.72 -6.04 10.82
C CYS A 153 6.20 -5.81 10.74
N HIS A 154 5.76 -5.36 9.57
CA HIS A 154 4.40 -4.86 9.31
C HIS A 154 3.31 -5.91 9.11
N GLU A 155 3.24 -6.98 9.91
CA GLU A 155 2.03 -7.84 9.91
C GLU A 155 1.60 -8.34 11.30
N PRO A 156 1.22 -7.44 12.22
CA PRO A 156 0.73 -7.83 13.54
C PRO A 156 -0.40 -8.85 13.46
N PRO A 157 -1.45 -8.72 12.61
CA PRO A 157 -2.56 -9.67 12.63
C PRO A 157 -2.17 -11.08 12.20
N ILE A 158 -1.41 -11.25 11.10
CA ILE A 158 -1.02 -12.59 10.61
C ILE A 158 -0.05 -13.25 11.59
N TYR A 159 0.91 -12.49 12.12
CA TYR A 159 1.85 -13.00 13.13
C TYR A 159 1.15 -13.35 14.44
N GLN A 160 0.22 -12.51 14.91
CA GLN A 160 -0.56 -12.77 16.12
C GLN A 160 -1.39 -14.04 15.97
N ILE A 161 -2.06 -14.25 14.83
CA ILE A 161 -2.79 -15.50 14.56
C ILE A 161 -1.82 -16.68 14.57
N PHE A 162 -0.69 -16.59 13.86
CA PHE A 162 0.33 -17.64 13.80
C PHE A 162 0.92 -18.03 15.17
N ASN A 163 0.79 -17.15 16.16
CA ASN A 163 1.27 -17.36 17.53
C ASN A 163 0.19 -17.62 18.56
N GLY A 164 -1.08 -17.66 18.17
CA GLY A 164 -2.20 -17.80 19.10
C GLY A 164 -2.40 -16.58 20.00
N GLN A 165 -2.00 -15.40 19.55
CA GLN A 165 -2.19 -14.12 20.24
C GLN A 165 -3.47 -13.40 19.77
N ASN A 166 -4.10 -13.86 18.69
CA ASN A 166 -5.39 -13.38 18.21
C ASN A 166 -6.45 -14.47 18.44
N ASN A 167 -7.30 -14.25 19.45
CA ASN A 167 -8.26 -15.26 19.92
C ASN A 167 -9.66 -15.12 19.32
N ASP A 168 -9.96 -13.98 18.69
CA ASP A 168 -11.31 -13.67 18.19
C ASP A 168 -11.41 -13.59 16.66
N LEU A 169 -10.28 -13.64 15.95
CA LEU A 169 -10.21 -13.54 14.49
C LEU A 169 -11.04 -12.37 13.95
N LYS A 170 -11.01 -11.22 14.63
CA LYS A 170 -11.69 -10.02 14.13
C LYS A 170 -10.87 -9.37 13.01
N GLY A 171 -11.53 -9.16 11.87
CA GLY A 171 -10.96 -8.38 10.76
C GLY A 171 -10.87 -6.89 11.10
N ASN A 172 -10.05 -6.16 10.33
CA ASN A 172 -9.84 -4.71 10.49
C ASN A 172 -10.67 -3.87 9.50
N GLY A 173 -11.64 -4.47 8.80
CA GLY A 173 -12.49 -3.77 7.82
C GLY A 173 -11.81 -3.44 6.48
N VAL A 174 -10.57 -3.90 6.27
CA VAL A 174 -9.86 -3.78 5.00
C VAL A 174 -9.87 -5.13 4.29
N TRP A 175 -10.53 -5.19 3.14
CA TRP A 175 -10.84 -6.45 2.47
C TRP A 175 -9.99 -6.72 1.25
N LEU A 176 -9.22 -5.78 0.71
CA LEU A 176 -8.38 -6.00 -0.46
C LEU A 176 -6.91 -6.15 -0.08
N TRP A 177 -6.20 -7.00 -0.80
CA TRP A 177 -4.79 -7.27 -0.56
C TRP A 177 -3.98 -7.42 -1.85
N VAL A 178 -2.66 -7.24 -1.73
CA VAL A 178 -1.68 -7.46 -2.81
C VAL A 178 -0.34 -7.92 -2.24
N ASP A 179 0.39 -8.79 -2.94
CA ASP A 179 1.73 -9.21 -2.53
C ASP A 179 2.76 -8.10 -2.81
N VAL A 180 3.74 -7.89 -1.91
CA VAL A 180 4.79 -6.88 -2.09
C VAL A 180 5.60 -7.09 -3.37
N ARG A 181 5.78 -8.35 -3.81
CA ARG A 181 6.52 -8.68 -5.02
C ARG A 181 5.78 -8.18 -6.24
N ASP A 182 4.47 -8.36 -6.28
CA ASP A 182 3.61 -7.85 -7.35
C ASP A 182 3.63 -6.31 -7.37
N VAL A 183 3.69 -5.66 -6.20
CA VAL A 183 3.85 -4.20 -6.11
C VAL A 183 5.19 -3.75 -6.68
N ALA A 184 6.29 -4.45 -6.35
CA ALA A 184 7.61 -4.13 -6.88
C ALA A 184 7.67 -4.35 -8.41
N GLU A 185 7.13 -5.47 -8.89
CA GLU A 185 7.00 -5.76 -10.33
C GLU A 185 6.18 -4.68 -11.05
N ALA A 186 5.10 -4.18 -10.45
CA ALA A 186 4.31 -3.10 -11.01
C ALA A 186 5.08 -1.79 -11.13
N HIS A 187 5.92 -1.44 -10.15
CA HIS A 187 6.78 -0.26 -10.26
C HIS A 187 7.80 -0.41 -11.40
N VAL A 188 8.41 -1.59 -11.54
CA VAL A 188 9.37 -1.85 -12.63
C VAL A 188 8.66 -1.84 -13.99
N ALA A 189 7.53 -2.55 -14.13
CA ALA A 189 6.76 -2.57 -15.36
C ALA A 189 6.28 -1.17 -15.77
N ALA A 190 5.91 -0.34 -14.80
CA ALA A 190 5.53 1.04 -15.05
C ALA A 190 6.71 1.92 -15.51
N LEU A 191 7.97 1.55 -15.25
CA LEU A 191 9.12 2.23 -15.85
C LEU A 191 9.28 1.84 -17.32
N GLU A 192 9.11 0.56 -17.63
CA GLU A 192 9.47 0.00 -18.94
C GLU A 192 8.40 0.24 -20.01
N LYS A 193 7.12 0.29 -19.63
CA LYS A 193 6.00 0.32 -20.58
C LYS A 193 5.54 1.73 -20.90
N PRO A 194 5.73 2.25 -22.13
CA PRO A 194 5.31 3.61 -22.48
C PRO A 194 3.83 3.88 -22.19
N GLU A 195 2.97 2.88 -22.40
CA GLU A 195 1.52 2.94 -22.19
C GLU A 195 1.11 3.18 -20.73
N ALA A 196 2.03 3.00 -19.77
CA ALA A 196 1.78 3.32 -18.36
C ALA A 196 1.70 4.83 -18.09
N GLY A 197 2.28 5.65 -18.97
CA GLY A 197 2.38 7.10 -18.80
C GLY A 197 1.02 7.77 -18.65
N GLY A 198 0.89 8.65 -17.66
CA GLY A 198 -0.34 9.39 -17.40
C GLY A 198 -1.46 8.53 -16.81
N LYS A 199 -1.13 7.39 -16.16
CA LYS A 199 -2.11 6.49 -15.57
C LYS A 199 -1.91 6.29 -14.07
N ARG A 200 -2.99 5.93 -13.42
CA ARG A 200 -3.04 5.37 -12.07
C ARG A 200 -3.18 3.85 -12.22
N PHE A 201 -2.72 3.08 -11.25
CA PHE A 201 -2.85 1.61 -11.24
C PHE A 201 -3.27 1.10 -9.87
N LEU A 202 -4.44 0.46 -9.78
CA LEU A 202 -4.91 -0.17 -8.56
C LEU A 202 -4.31 -1.58 -8.50
N LEU A 203 -3.58 -1.89 -7.42
CA LEU A 203 -3.01 -3.20 -7.24
C LEU A 203 -3.74 -4.00 -6.17
N ALA A 204 -4.43 -5.05 -6.60
CA ALA A 204 -5.15 -6.00 -5.77
C ALA A 204 -5.20 -7.37 -6.46
N GLU A 205 -4.88 -8.42 -5.73
CA GLU A 205 -5.12 -9.79 -6.20
C GLU A 205 -6.59 -10.18 -6.01
N GLY A 206 -7.15 -9.85 -4.84
CA GLY A 206 -8.50 -10.20 -4.47
C GLY A 206 -8.83 -9.79 -3.05
N ASN A 207 -9.85 -10.45 -2.49
CA ASN A 207 -10.27 -10.17 -1.12
C ASN A 207 -9.53 -11.03 -0.09
N PHE A 208 -9.33 -10.46 1.10
CA PHE A 208 -8.65 -11.05 2.26
C PHE A 208 -9.54 -10.98 3.51
N ASN A 209 -9.52 -12.03 4.32
CA ASN A 209 -9.95 -11.98 5.72
C ASN A 209 -9.04 -12.85 6.60
N VAL A 210 -9.08 -12.59 7.92
CA VAL A 210 -8.25 -13.30 8.90
C VAL A 210 -8.67 -14.76 9.10
N GLY A 211 -9.91 -15.13 8.78
CA GLY A 211 -10.37 -16.51 8.76
C GLY A 211 -9.63 -17.37 7.74
N GLN A 212 -9.33 -16.84 6.55
CA GLN A 212 -8.54 -17.54 5.52
C GLN A 212 -7.13 -17.89 6.04
N VAL A 213 -6.51 -16.98 6.81
CA VAL A 213 -5.20 -17.22 7.44
C VAL A 213 -5.28 -18.35 8.46
N ALA A 214 -6.30 -18.34 9.33
CA ALA A 214 -6.51 -19.39 10.32
C ALA A 214 -6.76 -20.76 9.66
N ASN A 215 -7.57 -20.80 8.59
CA ASN A 215 -7.82 -22.02 7.82
C ASN A 215 -6.54 -22.58 7.21
N TYR A 216 -5.74 -21.73 6.57
CA TYR A 216 -4.45 -22.13 6.02
C TYR A 216 -3.54 -22.76 7.09
N ILE A 217 -3.48 -22.16 8.28
CA ILE A 217 -2.66 -22.68 9.39
C ILE A 217 -3.19 -24.04 9.87
N TRP A 218 -4.50 -24.22 9.99
CA TRP A 218 -5.10 -25.50 10.38
C TRP A 218 -4.89 -26.59 9.35
N GLU A 219 -4.83 -26.24 8.07
CA GLU A 219 -4.59 -27.16 6.96
C GLU A 219 -3.12 -27.58 6.86
N HIS A 220 -2.20 -26.62 6.86
CA HIS A 220 -0.78 -26.86 6.59
C HIS A 220 0.09 -27.03 7.85
N TYR A 221 -0.35 -26.52 9.00
CA TYR A 221 0.39 -26.58 10.28
C TYR A 221 -0.50 -27.00 11.47
N PRO A 222 -1.24 -28.12 11.38
CA PRO A 222 -2.24 -28.52 12.38
C PRO A 222 -1.67 -28.71 13.79
N GLU A 223 -0.45 -29.25 13.93
CA GLU A 223 0.19 -29.43 15.23
C GLU A 223 0.54 -28.10 15.89
N ARG A 224 0.91 -27.08 15.09
CA ARG A 224 1.12 -25.73 15.60
C ARG A 224 -0.21 -25.10 16.01
N ALA A 225 -1.25 -25.25 15.18
CA ALA A 225 -2.57 -24.70 15.46
C ALA A 225 -3.10 -25.20 16.82
N LYS A 226 -2.94 -26.49 17.11
CA LYS A 226 -3.24 -27.09 18.42
C LYS A 226 -2.34 -26.52 19.51
N ALA A 227 -1.02 -26.56 19.33
CA ALA A 227 -0.05 -26.17 20.36
C ALA A 227 -0.15 -24.68 20.76
N LYS A 228 -0.57 -23.81 19.84
CA LYS A 228 -0.74 -22.38 20.07
C LYS A 228 -2.18 -21.98 20.37
N GLY A 229 -3.13 -22.92 20.35
CA GLY A 229 -4.54 -22.61 20.61
C GLY A 229 -5.15 -21.68 19.56
N ILE A 230 -4.75 -21.81 18.29
CA ILE A 230 -5.24 -20.96 17.21
C ILE A 230 -6.73 -21.26 16.98
N PRO A 231 -7.62 -20.26 17.09
CA PRO A 231 -9.05 -20.47 16.85
C PRO A 231 -9.30 -20.94 15.41
N ARG A 232 -10.33 -21.77 15.21
CA ARG A 232 -10.79 -22.12 13.85
C ARG A 232 -11.56 -20.94 13.26
N SER A 233 -11.51 -20.80 11.94
CA SER A 233 -12.36 -19.83 11.25
C SER A 233 -13.83 -20.13 11.53
N THR A 234 -14.58 -19.08 11.82
CA THR A 234 -16.03 -19.08 11.97
C THR A 234 -16.65 -18.16 10.92
N GLN A 235 -17.97 -18.18 10.79
CA GLN A 235 -18.70 -17.22 9.96
C GLN A 235 -18.39 -15.75 10.31
N PHE A 236 -17.96 -15.46 11.55
CA PHE A 236 -17.61 -14.11 12.01
C PHE A 236 -16.15 -13.72 11.75
N SER A 237 -15.31 -14.69 11.39
CA SER A 237 -13.92 -14.44 10.96
C SER A 237 -13.78 -14.20 9.46
N GLY A 238 -14.86 -14.48 8.72
CA GLY A 238 -14.96 -14.32 7.28
C GLY A 238 -15.47 -12.94 6.90
N TYR A 239 -16.03 -12.84 5.70
CA TYR A 239 -16.68 -11.63 5.25
C TYR A 239 -18.03 -11.43 5.93
N PRO A 240 -18.47 -10.18 6.13
CA PRO A 240 -19.84 -9.90 6.51
C PRO A 240 -20.85 -10.59 5.56
N PRO A 241 -22.01 -11.07 6.05
CA PRO A 241 -23.03 -11.72 5.23
C PRO A 241 -23.50 -10.89 4.03
N GLU A 242 -23.51 -9.57 4.19
CA GLU A 242 -23.87 -8.60 3.17
C GLU A 242 -22.83 -8.47 2.03
N GLY A 243 -21.64 -9.05 2.20
CA GLY A 243 -20.56 -8.99 1.22
C GLY A 243 -19.60 -7.82 1.43
N VAL A 244 -18.58 -7.75 0.59
CA VAL A 244 -17.51 -6.75 0.66
C VAL A 244 -17.21 -6.18 -0.72
N TYR A 245 -16.70 -4.95 -0.75
CA TYR A 245 -16.19 -4.33 -1.95
C TYR A 245 -15.09 -5.18 -2.61
N SER A 246 -14.96 -5.03 -3.91
CA SER A 246 -13.93 -5.70 -4.72
C SER A 246 -13.12 -4.66 -5.51
N ALA A 247 -12.18 -5.12 -6.34
CA ALA A 247 -11.37 -4.28 -7.19
C ALA A 247 -11.36 -4.80 -8.63
N ASP A 248 -11.53 -3.89 -9.59
CA ASP A 248 -11.18 -4.10 -10.99
C ASP A 248 -9.70 -3.75 -11.16
N THR A 249 -8.89 -4.77 -11.43
CA THR A 249 -7.45 -4.65 -11.69
C THR A 249 -7.10 -4.98 -13.14
N SER A 250 -8.05 -4.82 -14.06
CA SER A 250 -7.81 -5.03 -15.49
C SER A 250 -6.68 -4.16 -16.03
N ALA A 251 -6.60 -2.88 -15.64
CA ALA A 251 -5.56 -1.98 -16.15
C ALA A 251 -4.14 -2.43 -15.76
N SER A 252 -3.92 -2.86 -14.51
CA SER A 252 -2.60 -3.36 -14.09
C SER A 252 -2.26 -4.70 -14.75
N ARG A 253 -3.25 -5.56 -14.99
CA ARG A 253 -3.07 -6.83 -15.70
C ARG A 253 -2.76 -6.63 -17.17
N ASP A 254 -3.54 -5.80 -17.85
CA ASP A 254 -3.48 -5.65 -19.31
C ASP A 254 -2.33 -4.73 -19.73
N ILE A 255 -2.14 -3.61 -19.02
CA ILE A 255 -1.11 -2.62 -19.36
C ILE A 255 0.21 -3.03 -18.73
N LEU A 256 0.26 -3.22 -17.40
CA LEU A 256 1.52 -3.55 -16.72
C LEU A 256 1.90 -5.03 -16.83
N GLY A 257 0.97 -5.93 -17.20
CA GLY A 257 1.26 -7.36 -17.35
C GLY A 257 1.34 -8.11 -16.03
N ILE A 258 0.77 -7.56 -14.96
CA ILE A 258 0.93 -8.10 -13.61
C ILE A 258 0.21 -9.43 -13.46
N LYS A 259 0.96 -10.43 -13.02
CA LYS A 259 0.48 -11.76 -12.66
C LYS A 259 0.49 -11.90 -11.16
N TYR A 260 -0.61 -11.49 -10.54
CA TYR A 260 -0.69 -11.48 -9.08
C TYR A 260 -0.42 -12.85 -8.46
N THR A 261 0.37 -12.81 -7.40
CA THR A 261 0.69 -13.96 -6.55
C THR A 261 -0.56 -14.40 -5.80
N LYS A 262 -0.90 -15.69 -5.86
CA LYS A 262 -2.07 -16.22 -5.14
C LYS A 262 -1.89 -16.10 -3.63
N PHE A 263 -3.01 -15.93 -2.93
CA PHE A 263 -2.99 -15.75 -1.48
C PHE A 263 -2.32 -16.90 -0.72
N GLU A 264 -2.56 -18.15 -1.12
CA GLU A 264 -1.93 -19.33 -0.50
C GLU A 264 -0.41 -19.38 -0.69
N ASP A 265 0.08 -19.01 -1.87
CA ASP A 265 1.53 -18.94 -2.16
C ASP A 265 2.17 -17.83 -1.33
N SER A 266 1.47 -16.71 -1.17
CA SER A 266 1.88 -15.61 -0.31
C SER A 266 1.97 -16.04 1.17
N LEU A 267 0.95 -16.74 1.69
CA LEU A 267 0.96 -17.28 3.05
C LEU A 267 2.05 -18.33 3.27
N LYS A 268 2.29 -19.20 2.28
CA LYS A 268 3.33 -20.23 2.31
C LYS A 268 4.69 -19.63 2.61
N ASP A 269 5.08 -18.62 1.83
CA ASP A 269 6.37 -17.96 1.96
C ASP A 269 6.47 -17.20 3.30
N LYS A 270 5.37 -16.56 3.72
CA LYS A 270 5.33 -15.83 4.99
C LYS A 270 5.51 -16.74 6.20
N PHE A 271 4.81 -17.87 6.24
CA PHE A 271 4.94 -18.82 7.35
C PHE A 271 6.28 -19.54 7.35
N ALA A 272 6.85 -19.83 6.18
CA ALA A 272 8.22 -20.33 6.08
C ALA A 272 9.20 -19.33 6.72
N GLN A 273 9.06 -18.03 6.45
CA GLN A 273 9.86 -16.99 7.09
C GLN A 273 9.68 -16.96 8.62
N PHE A 274 8.45 -16.99 9.14
CA PHE A 274 8.21 -16.99 10.59
C PHE A 274 8.81 -18.21 11.31
N ILE A 275 8.83 -19.37 10.65
CA ILE A 275 9.44 -20.59 11.18
C ILE A 275 10.97 -20.44 11.22
N LEU A 276 11.57 -19.93 10.15
CA LEU A 276 13.02 -19.71 10.07
C LEU A 276 13.52 -18.74 11.14
N LEU A 277 12.82 -17.62 11.34
CA LEU A 277 13.22 -16.59 12.29
C LEU A 277 13.11 -17.02 13.76
N ARG A 278 12.39 -18.12 14.07
CA ARG A 278 12.25 -18.67 15.43
C ARG A 278 13.25 -19.78 15.78
N ARG A 279 14.07 -20.21 14.82
CA ARG A 279 15.05 -21.31 15.01
C ARG A 279 16.40 -20.83 15.55
N ASN A 280 16.57 -19.53 15.77
CA ASN A 280 17.74 -18.90 16.40
C ASN A 280 17.33 -18.27 17.72
#